data_AF-A0A2V7K975-F1
#
_entry.id   AF-A0A2V7K975-F1
#
_cell.length_a   1.000
_cell.length_b   1.000
_cell.length_c   1.000
_cell.angle_alpha   90.00
_cell.angle_beta   90.00
_cell.angle_gamma   90.00
#
_symmetry.space_group_name_H-M   'P 1'
#
loop_
_entity.id
_entity.type
_entity.pdbx_description
1 polymer ?
#
loop_
_entity_poly.entity_id
_entity_poly.type
_entity_poly.pdbx_seq_one_letter_code
_entity_poly.pdbx_strand_id
1 'polypeptide(L)'
;MAGSARPPARRIRRGRRRPGPARRDAAARRGLGGASRHQDRGAGTRRAGARVRHAPRSAAGVPAAQGRGAPRRRAAGRDRLRRDHLLAPRRRARRAREAAAMKQRVLGRTGLTVGEIGFGAWAIGGNHVGNSYGPTDDAESRRAVRRAFELGCTFFDTADVYGHGHSEELLGAALRDVRDRVILATKVGGNFYNRDVHPLLAERIAQMADKPINQIPPDAPLPVTHDSNFTPGYVRFALEQSLKRLGTDYIDVLQLHNPALSLISSMETYAVLEELKREGKIRWYGVSVHPPEEGLAAVRATMPDTVQIVYNVARREAEDEFFPAAHAAGIGVIAREPLANGFLAGKYAWDSTWEKGDIRARMPRPYVKQMAALGQRVRELAEKAGTSPTQLALRFVLDQPAVSVAIVGMKTVQQVDENLGWEA
;
A
#
# COMPACT_ATOMS: atom_id res chain seq x y z
N MET A 1 27.36 51.71 18.52
CA MET A 1 26.60 52.47 17.52
C MET A 1 27.27 52.30 16.17
N ALA A 2 26.61 51.66 15.21
CA ALA A 2 26.86 51.83 13.77
C ALA A 2 25.70 51.13 13.04
N GLY A 3 24.92 51.92 12.31
CA GLY A 3 23.68 51.53 11.67
C GLY A 3 23.85 50.91 10.28
N SER A 4 22.71 50.39 9.83
CA SER A 4 22.43 49.69 8.59
C SER A 4 22.73 50.45 7.29
N ALA A 5 23.04 49.72 6.22
CA ALA A 5 22.66 50.11 4.86
C ALA A 5 22.33 48.86 4.00
N ARG A 6 21.08 48.80 3.51
CA ARG A 6 20.61 47.86 2.46
C ARG A 6 21.04 48.36 1.08
N PRO A 7 21.31 47.47 0.10
CA PRO A 7 21.39 47.86 -1.30
C PRO A 7 20.03 47.72 -2.05
N PRO A 8 19.86 48.45 -3.18
CA PRO A 8 18.54 48.78 -3.74
C PRO A 8 17.99 47.79 -4.78
N ALA A 9 16.67 47.85 -4.94
CA ALA A 9 15.86 47.07 -5.88
C ALA A 9 16.17 47.40 -7.36
N ARG A 10 16.33 46.35 -8.19
CA ARG A 10 16.37 46.47 -9.65
C ARG A 10 14.98 46.19 -10.26
N ARG A 11 14.50 47.18 -11.01
CA ARG A 11 13.31 47.14 -11.89
C ARG A 11 13.45 46.05 -12.96
N ILE A 12 12.46 45.16 -13.05
CA ILE A 12 12.27 44.26 -14.20
C ILE A 12 11.32 44.94 -15.20
N ARG A 13 11.83 45.20 -16.41
CA ARG A 13 11.04 45.68 -17.56
C ARG A 13 10.08 44.58 -18.04
N ARG A 14 8.78 44.91 -18.13
CA ARG A 14 7.76 44.11 -18.81
C ARG A 14 8.00 44.12 -20.32
N GLY A 15 8.34 42.97 -20.89
CA GLY A 15 8.35 42.73 -22.34
C GLY A 15 7.15 41.87 -22.72
N ARG A 16 6.12 42.49 -23.32
CA ARG A 16 5.01 41.80 -24.00
C ARG A 16 5.55 41.20 -25.32
N ARG A 17 5.37 39.90 -25.54
CA ARG A 17 5.37 39.30 -26.89
C ARG A 17 4.05 38.58 -27.11
N ARG A 18 3.33 38.99 -28.15
CA ARG A 18 2.11 38.36 -28.69
C ARG A 18 2.50 37.13 -29.52
N PRO A 19 1.62 36.10 -29.62
CA PRO A 19 1.85 34.92 -30.46
C PRO A 19 1.36 35.15 -31.90
N GLY A 20 2.09 34.59 -32.87
CA GLY A 20 1.69 34.46 -34.28
C GLY A 20 1.39 32.98 -34.64
N PRO A 21 0.69 32.72 -35.76
CA PRO A 21 -0.43 31.77 -35.77
C PRO A 21 -0.09 30.33 -36.20
N ALA A 22 -1.04 29.46 -35.84
CA ALA A 22 -1.16 28.06 -36.17
C ALA A 22 -1.07 27.75 -37.67
N ARG A 23 -0.44 26.61 -37.99
CA ARG A 23 -0.72 25.86 -39.21
C ARG A 23 -1.47 24.59 -38.84
N ARG A 24 -2.69 24.50 -39.38
CA ARG A 24 -3.47 23.28 -39.56
C ARG A 24 -2.85 22.52 -40.72
N ASP A 25 -2.76 21.20 -40.60
CA ASP A 25 -2.93 20.33 -41.76
C ASP A 25 -3.87 19.18 -41.38
N ALA A 26 -4.94 19.11 -42.14
CA ALA A 26 -5.95 18.08 -42.13
C ALA A 26 -5.99 17.49 -43.54
N ALA A 27 -5.69 16.21 -43.67
CA ALA A 27 -5.99 15.35 -44.82
C ALA A 27 -5.66 13.91 -44.38
N ALA A 28 -6.42 12.85 -44.66
CA ALA A 28 -7.69 12.71 -45.33
C ALA A 28 -8.31 11.37 -44.90
N ARG A 29 -9.64 11.31 -44.89
CA ARG A 29 -10.47 10.11 -44.79
C ARG A 29 -10.65 9.45 -46.17
N ARG A 30 -10.99 8.15 -46.17
CA ARG A 30 -11.88 7.36 -47.07
C ARG A 30 -11.21 6.02 -47.43
N GLY A 31 -11.89 4.86 -47.54
CA GLY A 31 -13.32 4.50 -47.51
C GLY A 31 -13.55 3.24 -46.67
N LEU A 32 -14.73 2.92 -46.12
CA LEU A 32 -16.10 2.75 -46.67
C LEU A 32 -16.31 1.50 -47.53
N GLY A 33 -17.19 0.63 -47.01
CA GLY A 33 -18.05 -0.32 -47.75
C GLY A 33 -17.73 -1.79 -47.43
N GLY A 34 -18.63 -2.64 -46.94
CA GLY A 34 -20.06 -2.50 -46.63
C GLY A 34 -20.75 -3.88 -46.69
N ALA A 35 -21.74 -4.08 -45.79
CA ALA A 35 -22.92 -4.96 -45.93
C ALA A 35 -22.72 -6.51 -45.97
N SER A 36 -23.62 -7.40 -45.52
CA SER A 36 -24.91 -7.33 -44.79
C SER A 36 -25.48 -8.75 -44.60
N ARG A 37 -26.12 -9.00 -43.43
CA ARG A 37 -27.35 -9.81 -43.12
C ARG A 37 -27.52 -11.29 -43.56
N HIS A 38 -27.97 -12.13 -42.61
CA HIS A 38 -29.30 -12.79 -42.50
C HIS A 38 -29.27 -13.70 -41.23
N GLN A 39 -30.09 -13.51 -40.17
CA GLN A 39 -31.51 -13.87 -39.94
C GLN A 39 -31.85 -15.38 -39.98
N ASP A 40 -32.21 -15.94 -38.81
CA ASP A 40 -33.51 -16.60 -38.48
C ASP A 40 -33.49 -17.03 -36.98
N ARG A 41 -34.39 -16.60 -36.07
CA ARG A 41 -35.80 -17.02 -35.80
C ARG A 41 -35.95 -18.53 -35.58
N GLY A 42 -36.62 -19.09 -34.57
CA GLY A 42 -37.50 -18.70 -33.45
C GLY A 42 -37.65 -19.98 -32.57
N ALA A 43 -38.63 -20.28 -31.71
CA ALA A 43 -39.73 -19.62 -31.02
C ALA A 43 -40.35 -20.70 -30.08
N GLY A 44 -40.99 -20.26 -28.98
CA GLY A 44 -42.07 -20.98 -28.26
C GLY A 44 -41.66 -21.92 -27.11
N THR A 45 -42.40 -22.14 -26.02
CA THR A 45 -43.72 -21.67 -25.55
C THR A 45 -43.96 -22.13 -24.09
N ARG A 46 -44.57 -21.24 -23.29
CA ARG A 46 -45.70 -21.43 -22.33
C ARG A 46 -45.75 -22.59 -21.30
N ARG A 47 -46.04 -22.19 -20.04
CA ARG A 47 -47.24 -22.42 -19.16
C ARG A 47 -46.88 -22.88 -17.72
N ALA A 48 -47.25 -22.08 -16.70
CA ALA A 48 -48.33 -22.31 -15.70
C ALA A 48 -47.99 -23.36 -14.61
N GLY A 49 -48.26 -23.21 -13.32
CA GLY A 49 -48.89 -22.18 -12.49
C GLY A 49 -49.13 -22.74 -11.05
N ALA A 50 -49.62 -21.88 -10.13
CA ALA A 50 -50.33 -22.19 -8.86
C ALA A 50 -49.57 -22.99 -7.76
N ARG A 51 -49.81 -22.90 -6.44
CA ARG A 51 -50.61 -22.08 -5.50
C ARG A 51 -50.18 -22.50 -4.06
N VAL A 52 -49.89 -21.54 -3.19
CA VAL A 52 -50.41 -21.28 -1.81
C VAL A 52 -50.80 -22.43 -0.84
N ARG A 53 -50.53 -22.18 0.47
CA ARG A 53 -51.18 -22.66 1.74
C ARG A 53 -50.55 -23.90 2.39
N HIS A 54 -50.44 -24.11 3.71
CA HIS A 54 -50.91 -23.47 4.95
C HIS A 54 -50.06 -24.01 6.12
N ALA A 55 -49.92 -23.25 7.22
CA ALA A 55 -49.57 -23.76 8.56
C ALA A 55 -50.76 -24.48 9.22
N PRO A 56 -50.53 -25.27 10.29
CA PRO A 56 -51.16 -24.89 11.56
C PRO A 56 -50.31 -25.10 12.84
N ARG A 57 -50.87 -24.57 13.92
CA ARG A 57 -50.41 -24.41 15.31
C ARG A 57 -50.76 -25.61 16.23
N SER A 58 -50.25 -25.51 17.47
CA SER A 58 -50.77 -26.00 18.78
C SER A 58 -50.17 -27.33 19.28
N ALA A 59 -50.05 -27.63 20.58
CA ALA A 59 -49.99 -26.87 21.85
C ALA A 59 -49.67 -27.87 22.99
N ALA A 60 -49.21 -27.31 24.13
CA ALA A 60 -49.44 -27.77 25.52
C ALA A 60 -48.68 -28.98 26.11
N GLY A 61 -48.24 -28.79 27.37
CA GLY A 61 -48.11 -29.88 28.35
C GLY A 61 -46.91 -29.80 29.31
N VAL A 62 -47.01 -29.04 30.40
CA VAL A 62 -46.21 -29.21 31.65
C VAL A 62 -46.99 -30.19 32.58
N PRO A 63 -46.37 -30.88 33.56
CA PRO A 63 -46.27 -30.27 34.90
C PRO A 63 -44.99 -30.59 35.68
N ALA A 64 -44.76 -29.76 36.70
CA ALA A 64 -43.71 -29.83 37.71
C ALA A 64 -44.07 -30.77 38.88
N ALA A 65 -43.05 -31.21 39.62
CA ALA A 65 -43.23 -31.76 40.97
C ALA A 65 -42.19 -31.18 41.95
N GLN A 66 -42.70 -30.62 43.04
CA GLN A 66 -41.98 -30.16 44.23
C GLN A 66 -41.77 -31.33 45.19
N GLY A 67 -40.69 -31.30 45.98
CA GLY A 67 -40.50 -32.23 47.11
C GLY A 67 -39.38 -31.76 48.05
N ARG A 68 -39.77 -31.42 49.28
CA ARG A 68 -38.95 -30.87 50.37
C ARG A 68 -38.07 -31.92 51.05
N GLY A 69 -37.01 -31.48 51.74
CA GLY A 69 -36.44 -32.24 52.86
C GLY A 69 -34.96 -31.96 53.13
N ALA A 70 -34.65 -31.20 54.18
CA ALA A 70 -33.34 -31.19 54.83
C ALA A 70 -33.27 -32.32 55.88
N PRO A 71 -32.07 -32.84 56.19
CA PRO A 71 -31.55 -32.59 57.53
C PRO A 71 -30.04 -32.28 57.59
N ARG A 72 -29.63 -31.56 58.64
CA ARG A 72 -28.24 -31.29 59.02
C ARG A 72 -27.57 -32.53 59.62
N ARG A 73 -26.30 -32.80 59.31
CA ARG A 73 -25.26 -33.29 60.25
C ARG A 73 -23.84 -33.11 59.68
N ARG A 74 -22.87 -33.07 60.60
CA ARG A 74 -21.53 -32.45 60.54
C ARG A 74 -20.45 -33.23 59.75
N ALA A 75 -19.46 -32.44 59.30
CA ALA A 75 -18.01 -32.66 59.24
C ALA A 75 -17.42 -33.89 58.50
N ALA A 76 -16.70 -33.61 57.41
CA ALA A 76 -15.35 -34.14 57.13
C ALA A 76 -14.72 -33.31 56.00
N GLY A 77 -13.55 -32.73 56.26
CA GLY A 77 -12.78 -32.00 55.25
C GLY A 77 -12.25 -32.94 54.16
N ARG A 78 -12.19 -32.43 52.92
CA ARG A 78 -11.25 -32.84 51.88
C ARG A 78 -11.24 -31.77 50.79
N ASP A 79 -10.04 -31.25 50.57
CA ASP A 79 -9.65 -30.28 49.56
C ASP A 79 -10.31 -30.57 48.20
N ARG A 80 -11.22 -29.68 47.77
CA ARG A 80 -11.58 -29.54 46.36
C ARG A 80 -10.91 -28.27 45.86
N LEU A 81 -9.64 -28.40 45.49
CA LEU A 81 -8.96 -27.46 44.60
C LEU A 81 -9.86 -27.27 43.38
N ARG A 82 -10.43 -26.06 43.27
CA ARG A 82 -11.35 -25.67 42.19
C ARG A 82 -10.61 -25.79 40.86
N ARG A 83 -11.17 -26.56 39.92
CA ARG A 83 -10.73 -26.64 38.51
C ARG A 83 -10.69 -25.27 37.80
N ASP A 84 -11.25 -24.22 38.42
CA ASP A 84 -11.24 -22.85 37.92
C ASP A 84 -9.84 -22.22 37.91
N HIS A 85 -8.91 -22.65 38.79
CA HIS A 85 -7.56 -22.08 38.84
C HIS A 85 -6.62 -22.60 37.74
N LEU A 86 -6.95 -23.71 37.07
CA LEU A 86 -6.16 -24.23 35.93
C LEU A 86 -6.63 -23.67 34.58
N LEU A 87 -7.83 -23.08 34.52
CA LEU A 87 -8.38 -22.43 33.33
C LEU A 87 -8.22 -20.91 33.34
N ALA A 88 -8.02 -20.29 34.51
CA ALA A 88 -7.78 -18.85 34.63
C ALA A 88 -6.49 -18.36 33.93
N PRO A 89 -5.33 -19.03 34.04
CA PRO A 89 -4.13 -18.63 33.30
C PRO A 89 -4.31 -18.77 31.79
N ARG A 90 -5.01 -19.84 31.34
CA ARG A 90 -5.30 -20.08 29.92
C ARG A 90 -6.29 -19.07 29.35
N ARG A 91 -7.31 -18.67 30.10
CA ARG A 91 -8.26 -17.61 29.69
C ARG A 91 -7.63 -16.23 29.71
N ARG A 92 -6.73 -15.94 30.65
CA ARG A 92 -5.99 -14.67 30.73
C ARG A 92 -4.94 -14.56 29.63
N ALA A 93 -4.21 -15.64 29.34
CA ALA A 93 -3.30 -15.72 28.20
C ALA A 93 -4.03 -15.69 26.85
N ARG A 94 -5.23 -16.29 26.75
CA ARG A 94 -6.07 -16.19 25.55
C ARG A 94 -6.62 -14.78 25.36
N ARG A 95 -7.12 -14.12 26.42
CA ARG A 95 -7.55 -12.72 26.37
C ARG A 95 -6.40 -11.74 26.11
N ALA A 96 -5.21 -12.01 26.64
CA ALA A 96 -4.00 -11.23 26.33
C ALA A 96 -3.53 -11.47 24.89
N ARG A 97 -3.64 -12.69 24.34
CA ARG A 97 -3.41 -12.97 22.91
C ARG A 97 -4.48 -12.39 21.99
N GLU A 98 -5.74 -12.35 22.43
CA GLU A 98 -6.86 -11.73 21.71
C GLU A 98 -6.76 -10.19 21.77
N ALA A 99 -6.21 -9.61 22.85
CA ALA A 99 -5.88 -8.18 22.97
C ALA A 99 -4.54 -7.82 22.29
N ALA A 100 -3.62 -8.76 22.09
CA ALA A 100 -2.36 -8.55 21.36
C ALA A 100 -2.45 -8.89 19.86
N ALA A 101 -3.64 -9.25 19.37
CA ALA A 101 -3.83 -9.57 17.95
C ALA A 101 -3.96 -8.29 17.12
N MET A 102 -3.19 -8.19 16.04
CA MET A 102 -3.26 -7.09 15.08
C MET A 102 -4.71 -6.82 14.65
N LYS A 103 -5.20 -5.58 14.84
CA LYS A 103 -6.54 -5.19 14.42
C LYS A 103 -6.66 -5.34 12.90
N GLN A 104 -7.76 -5.93 12.47
CA GLN A 104 -8.09 -6.10 11.06
C GLN A 104 -9.06 -5.01 10.61
N ARG A 105 -8.93 -4.57 9.35
CA ARG A 105 -9.74 -3.54 8.70
C ARG A 105 -10.17 -4.02 7.32
N VAL A 106 -11.22 -3.42 6.78
CA VAL A 106 -11.63 -3.66 5.39
C VAL A 106 -10.97 -2.64 4.48
N LEU A 107 -10.39 -3.10 3.37
CA LEU A 107 -9.78 -2.25 2.36
C LEU A 107 -10.84 -1.66 1.42
N GLY A 108 -11.57 -0.66 1.90
CA GLY A 108 -12.64 0.00 1.15
C GLY A 108 -13.67 -0.99 0.60
N ARG A 109 -14.11 -0.78 -0.63
CA ARG A 109 -15.09 -1.62 -1.32
C ARG A 109 -14.54 -2.94 -1.87
N THR A 110 -13.24 -3.18 -1.75
CA THR A 110 -12.64 -4.46 -2.20
C THR A 110 -13.13 -5.63 -1.35
N GLY A 111 -13.59 -5.39 -0.12
CA GLY A 111 -13.96 -6.42 0.83
C GLY A 111 -12.76 -7.21 1.39
N LEU A 112 -11.53 -6.91 0.96
CA LEU A 112 -10.33 -7.55 1.50
C LEU A 112 -10.13 -7.16 2.96
N THR A 113 -9.86 -8.16 3.81
CA THR A 113 -9.53 -7.96 5.22
C THR A 113 -8.02 -7.85 5.37
N VAL A 114 -7.55 -6.69 5.83
CA VAL A 114 -6.13 -6.35 5.97
C VAL A 114 -5.80 -6.05 7.44
N GLY A 115 -4.60 -6.41 7.88
CA GLY A 115 -4.04 -5.88 9.11
C GLY A 115 -3.93 -4.36 9.02
N GLU A 116 -4.20 -3.66 10.13
CA GLU A 116 -4.14 -2.19 10.14
C GLU A 116 -2.73 -1.65 9.84
N ILE A 117 -1.69 -2.46 10.11
CA ILE A 117 -0.31 -2.22 9.67
C ILE A 117 0.04 -3.24 8.59
N GLY A 118 0.49 -2.72 7.45
CA GLY A 118 1.05 -3.49 6.34
C GLY A 118 2.58 -3.38 6.28
N PHE A 119 3.22 -4.34 5.63
CA PHE A 119 4.66 -4.34 5.38
C PHE A 119 4.98 -3.51 4.13
N GLY A 120 5.68 -2.39 4.29
CA GLY A 120 6.19 -1.59 3.18
C GLY A 120 7.59 -2.04 2.75
N ALA A 121 7.70 -2.58 1.53
CA ALA A 121 8.89 -3.33 1.10
C ALA A 121 9.95 -2.52 0.33
N TRP A 122 9.89 -1.19 0.31
CA TRP A 122 10.91 -0.39 -0.39
C TRP A 122 12.31 -0.58 0.22
N ALA A 123 12.40 -0.60 1.55
CA ALA A 123 13.68 -0.72 2.26
C ALA A 123 14.40 -2.05 1.97
N ILE A 124 13.66 -3.15 1.84
CA ILE A 124 14.26 -4.48 1.56
C ILE A 124 14.72 -4.62 0.10
N GLY A 125 14.27 -3.76 -0.82
CA GLY A 125 14.79 -3.74 -2.18
C GLY A 125 16.26 -3.31 -2.28
N GLY A 126 16.82 -2.71 -1.21
CA GLY A 126 18.20 -2.27 -1.16
C GLY A 126 18.53 -1.17 -2.16
N ASN A 127 19.80 -0.78 -2.21
CA ASN A 127 20.31 0.30 -3.06
C ASN A 127 21.40 -0.18 -4.04
N HIS A 128 21.47 -1.48 -4.32
CA HIS A 128 22.36 -2.04 -5.37
C HIS A 128 22.05 -1.41 -6.74
N VAL A 129 20.75 -1.22 -7.01
CA VAL A 129 20.22 -0.48 -8.16
C VAL A 129 19.11 0.47 -7.70
N GLY A 130 19.04 1.66 -8.29
CA GLY A 130 18.06 2.69 -7.91
C GLY A 130 18.36 3.38 -6.57
N ASN A 131 17.30 3.80 -5.85
CA ASN A 131 17.42 4.46 -4.54
C ASN A 131 16.61 3.69 -3.47
N SER A 132 17.11 3.65 -2.24
CA SER A 132 16.41 3.07 -1.08
C SER A 132 16.95 3.67 0.23
N TYR A 133 16.81 2.96 1.36
CA TYR A 133 17.28 3.34 2.70
C TYR A 133 18.59 2.63 3.07
N GLY A 134 19.57 2.74 2.18
CA GLY A 134 20.89 2.11 2.32
C GLY A 134 20.94 0.63 1.92
N PRO A 135 22.06 -0.05 2.18
CA PRO A 135 22.23 -1.48 1.88
C PRO A 135 21.27 -2.35 2.70
N THR A 136 21.09 -3.57 2.23
CA THR A 136 20.21 -4.57 2.86
C THR A 136 20.91 -5.92 2.94
N ASP A 137 20.47 -6.74 3.89
CA ASP A 137 20.81 -8.16 3.99
C ASP A 137 19.56 -8.96 3.61
N ASP A 138 19.63 -9.75 2.54
CA ASP A 138 18.50 -10.50 2.01
C ASP A 138 18.03 -11.62 2.96
N ALA A 139 18.94 -12.23 3.72
CA ALA A 139 18.57 -13.24 4.70
C ALA A 139 17.80 -12.61 5.86
N GLU A 140 18.27 -11.48 6.37
CA GLU A 140 17.57 -10.71 7.41
C GLU A 140 16.24 -10.13 6.89
N SER A 141 16.21 -9.62 5.66
CA SER A 141 14.99 -9.10 5.04
C SER A 141 13.91 -10.17 4.93
N ARG A 142 14.26 -11.39 4.50
CA ARG A 142 13.32 -12.52 4.45
C ARG A 142 12.85 -12.93 5.84
N ARG A 143 13.73 -12.93 6.85
CA ARG A 143 13.32 -13.15 8.25
C ARG A 143 12.35 -12.08 8.74
N ALA A 144 12.59 -10.81 8.40
CA ALA A 144 11.71 -9.71 8.76
C ALA A 144 10.31 -9.87 8.13
N VAL A 145 10.23 -10.22 6.84
CA VAL A 145 8.96 -10.50 6.15
C VAL A 145 8.20 -11.65 6.82
N ARG A 146 8.90 -12.75 7.12
CA ARG A 146 8.31 -13.89 7.84
C ARG A 146 7.81 -13.52 9.23
N ARG A 147 8.63 -12.77 9.98
CA ARG A 147 8.27 -12.30 11.31
C ARG A 147 7.01 -11.43 11.28
N ALA A 148 6.89 -10.56 10.28
CA ALA A 148 5.72 -9.69 10.15
C ALA A 148 4.44 -10.51 9.95
N PHE A 149 4.51 -11.53 9.08
CA PHE A 149 3.42 -12.47 8.87
C PHE A 149 3.05 -13.24 10.16
N GLU A 150 4.05 -13.75 10.90
CA GLU A 150 3.84 -14.45 12.16
C GLU A 150 3.17 -13.57 13.24
N LEU A 151 3.41 -12.25 13.20
CA LEU A 151 2.78 -11.26 14.07
C LEU A 151 1.42 -10.76 13.56
N GLY A 152 0.88 -11.36 12.49
CA GLY A 152 -0.47 -11.08 12.00
C GLY A 152 -0.55 -10.04 10.88
N CYS A 153 0.59 -9.58 10.33
CA CYS A 153 0.59 -8.75 9.13
C CYS A 153 0.10 -9.57 7.93
N THR A 154 -0.96 -9.09 7.28
CA THR A 154 -1.57 -9.76 6.12
C THR A 154 -1.43 -8.97 4.83
N PHE A 155 -0.99 -7.71 4.87
CA PHE A 155 -0.87 -6.84 3.69
C PHE A 155 0.59 -6.49 3.42
N PHE A 156 1.12 -6.89 2.26
CA PHE A 156 2.50 -6.65 1.85
C PHE A 156 2.52 -5.79 0.59
N ASP A 157 3.09 -4.60 0.69
CA ASP A 157 3.17 -3.62 -0.39
C ASP A 157 4.61 -3.50 -0.92
N THR A 158 4.77 -3.67 -2.22
CA THR A 158 6.02 -3.50 -2.95
C THR A 158 5.80 -2.71 -4.25
N ALA A 159 6.81 -2.62 -5.12
CA ALA A 159 6.74 -2.07 -6.46
C ALA A 159 7.86 -2.64 -7.33
N ASP A 160 7.63 -2.74 -8.64
CA ASP A 160 8.62 -3.15 -9.64
C ASP A 160 9.94 -2.34 -9.55
N VAL A 161 9.85 -1.04 -9.28
CA VAL A 161 11.03 -0.17 -9.17
C VAL A 161 11.84 -0.36 -7.89
N TYR A 162 11.35 -1.06 -6.87
CA TYR A 162 12.05 -1.23 -5.59
C TYR A 162 13.20 -2.23 -5.76
N GLY A 163 14.42 -1.69 -5.93
CA GLY A 163 15.59 -2.49 -6.32
C GLY A 163 15.44 -3.10 -7.71
N HIS A 164 14.71 -2.44 -8.62
CA HIS A 164 14.38 -2.95 -9.97
C HIS A 164 13.87 -4.40 -9.98
N GLY A 165 13.01 -4.74 -9.01
CA GLY A 165 12.39 -6.05 -8.87
C GLY A 165 12.92 -6.87 -7.69
N HIS A 166 14.08 -6.51 -7.12
CA HIS A 166 14.67 -7.24 -5.99
C HIS A 166 13.72 -7.40 -4.79
N SER A 167 12.96 -6.34 -4.47
CA SER A 167 11.96 -6.40 -3.40
C SER A 167 10.85 -7.43 -3.67
N GLU A 168 10.40 -7.54 -4.92
CA GLU A 168 9.40 -8.53 -5.34
C GLU A 168 9.94 -9.96 -5.23
N GLU A 169 11.20 -10.18 -5.60
CA GLU A 169 11.86 -11.49 -5.48
C GLU A 169 11.98 -11.93 -4.01
N LEU A 170 12.36 -11.01 -3.12
CA LEU A 170 12.45 -11.27 -1.68
C LEU A 170 11.08 -11.61 -1.07
N LEU A 171 10.03 -10.86 -1.41
CA LEU A 171 8.67 -11.15 -0.95
C LEU A 171 8.17 -12.48 -1.50
N GLY A 172 8.36 -12.75 -2.80
CA GLY A 172 7.96 -14.01 -3.44
C GLY A 172 8.62 -15.21 -2.78
N ALA A 173 9.92 -15.13 -2.51
CA ALA A 173 10.64 -16.18 -1.79
C ALA A 173 10.16 -16.34 -0.34
N ALA A 174 9.89 -15.24 0.37
CA ALA A 174 9.52 -15.24 1.78
C ALA A 174 8.03 -15.50 2.04
N LEU A 175 7.15 -15.54 1.03
CA LEU A 175 5.71 -15.72 1.24
C LEU A 175 5.13 -16.90 0.43
N ARG A 176 5.95 -17.62 -0.33
CA ARG A 176 5.53 -18.67 -1.27
C ARG A 176 4.55 -19.70 -0.70
N ASP A 177 4.85 -20.23 0.47
CA ASP A 177 4.07 -21.28 1.18
C ASP A 177 2.85 -20.74 1.94
N VAL A 178 2.65 -19.42 1.96
CA VAL A 178 1.53 -18.74 2.63
C VAL A 178 0.85 -17.73 1.72
N ARG A 179 1.05 -17.85 0.39
CA ARG A 179 0.56 -16.90 -0.61
C ARG A 179 -0.96 -16.69 -0.56
N ASP A 180 -1.71 -17.73 -0.23
CA ASP A 180 -3.18 -17.74 -0.07
C ASP A 180 -3.66 -17.04 1.21
N ARG A 181 -2.76 -16.80 2.16
CA ARG A 181 -3.03 -16.19 3.47
C ARG A 181 -2.59 -14.72 3.56
N VAL A 182 -2.04 -14.17 2.48
CA VAL A 182 -1.55 -12.79 2.42
C VAL A 182 -2.12 -12.06 1.22
N ILE A 183 -2.22 -10.75 1.34
CA ILE A 183 -2.61 -9.82 0.29
C ILE A 183 -1.34 -9.17 -0.22
N LEU A 184 -1.03 -9.41 -1.50
CA LEU A 184 0.11 -8.82 -2.18
C LEU A 184 -0.33 -7.61 -3.00
N ALA A 185 0.21 -6.45 -2.66
CA ALA A 185 0.09 -5.24 -3.44
C ALA A 185 1.43 -4.92 -4.13
N THR A 186 1.42 -4.72 -5.44
CA THR A 186 2.59 -4.20 -6.17
C THR A 186 2.20 -3.01 -7.05
N LYS A 187 3.18 -2.37 -7.66
CA LYS A 187 2.99 -1.21 -8.52
C LYS A 187 3.77 -1.37 -9.81
N VAL A 188 3.25 -0.74 -10.86
CA VAL A 188 3.87 -0.67 -12.18
C VAL A 188 3.87 0.76 -12.70
N GLY A 189 4.69 1.01 -13.71
CA GLY A 189 4.75 2.26 -14.46
C GLY A 189 6.13 2.90 -14.48
N GLY A 190 7.03 2.48 -13.59
CA GLY A 190 8.45 2.81 -13.73
C GLY A 190 9.07 1.97 -14.82
N ASN A 191 9.73 2.61 -15.79
CA ASN A 191 10.37 1.95 -16.90
C ASN A 191 11.89 1.90 -16.70
N PHE A 192 12.33 0.73 -16.25
CA PHE A 192 13.75 0.40 -16.12
C PHE A 192 14.17 -0.66 -17.15
N TYR A 193 13.39 -0.82 -18.21
CA TYR A 193 13.66 -1.71 -19.34
C TYR A 193 13.97 -0.95 -20.64
N ASN A 194 13.91 0.39 -20.59
CA ASN A 194 14.01 1.25 -21.75
C ASN A 194 15.38 1.15 -22.42
N ARG A 195 15.43 0.71 -23.68
CA ARG A 195 16.67 0.64 -24.47
C ARG A 195 16.97 1.90 -25.24
N ASP A 196 16.00 2.79 -25.40
CA ASP A 196 16.14 4.08 -26.07
C ASP A 196 16.76 5.11 -25.11
N VAL A 197 17.99 4.82 -24.68
CA VAL A 197 18.76 5.66 -23.78
C VAL A 197 19.63 6.65 -24.56
N HIS A 198 19.80 7.84 -23.99
CA HIS A 198 20.73 8.82 -24.55
C HIS A 198 22.14 8.21 -24.68
N PRO A 199 22.90 8.44 -25.77
CA PRO A 199 24.21 7.81 -25.98
C PRO A 199 25.19 7.96 -24.81
N LEU A 200 25.21 9.12 -24.15
CA LEU A 200 26.02 9.36 -22.94
C LEU A 200 25.68 8.44 -21.75
N LEU A 201 24.43 7.99 -21.64
CA LEU A 201 24.02 7.00 -20.64
C LEU A 201 24.30 5.58 -21.13
N ALA A 202 24.27 5.34 -22.44
CA ALA A 202 24.51 4.02 -23.02
C ALA A 202 25.88 3.46 -22.65
N GLU A 203 26.93 4.29 -22.75
CA GLU A 203 28.30 3.90 -22.38
C GLU A 203 28.40 3.57 -20.88
N ARG A 204 27.81 4.41 -20.03
CA ARG A 204 27.80 4.20 -18.57
C ARG A 204 27.05 2.93 -18.20
N ILE A 205 25.91 2.66 -18.84
CA ILE A 205 25.13 1.44 -18.62
C ILE A 205 25.96 0.23 -19.06
N ALA A 206 26.63 0.29 -20.22
CA ALA A 206 27.45 -0.82 -20.70
C ALA A 206 28.62 -1.14 -19.76
N GLN A 207 29.26 -0.10 -19.19
CA GLN A 207 30.29 -0.25 -18.16
C GLN A 207 29.73 -0.88 -16.87
N MET A 208 28.55 -0.44 -16.42
CA MET A 208 27.93 -0.99 -15.21
C MET A 208 27.41 -2.43 -15.39
N ALA A 209 26.95 -2.77 -16.59
CA ALA A 209 26.44 -4.10 -16.92
C ALA A 209 27.53 -5.08 -17.41
N ASP A 210 28.77 -4.60 -17.55
CA ASP A 210 29.91 -5.31 -18.13
C ASP A 210 29.60 -5.94 -19.51
N LYS A 211 28.72 -5.30 -20.29
CA LYS A 211 28.38 -5.68 -21.68
C LYS A 211 27.62 -4.57 -22.42
N PRO A 212 27.70 -4.52 -23.76
CA PRO A 212 26.90 -3.61 -24.58
C PRO A 212 25.38 -3.75 -24.35
N ILE A 213 24.63 -2.64 -24.42
CA ILE A 213 23.16 -2.64 -24.19
C ILE A 213 22.41 -3.61 -25.11
N ASN A 214 22.84 -3.74 -26.37
CA ASN A 214 22.21 -4.64 -27.34
C ASN A 214 22.44 -6.14 -27.05
N GLN A 215 23.29 -6.47 -26.08
CA GLN A 215 23.52 -7.83 -25.59
C GLN A 215 22.85 -8.10 -24.23
N ILE A 216 22.18 -7.09 -23.65
CA ILE A 216 21.39 -7.25 -22.44
C ILE A 216 19.99 -7.74 -22.85
N PRO A 217 19.46 -8.83 -22.24
CA PRO A 217 18.11 -9.32 -22.55
C PRO A 217 17.07 -8.19 -22.43
N PRO A 218 16.07 -8.11 -23.32
CA PRO A 218 15.09 -7.01 -23.32
C PRO A 218 14.35 -6.84 -21.99
N ASP A 219 14.14 -7.93 -21.26
CA ASP A 219 13.48 -8.01 -19.96
C ASP A 219 14.43 -7.98 -18.76
N ALA A 220 15.74 -7.77 -18.96
CA ALA A 220 16.68 -7.54 -17.88
C ALA A 220 16.68 -6.06 -17.46
N PRO A 221 16.68 -5.73 -16.16
CA PRO A 221 16.65 -4.35 -15.70
C PRO A 221 17.90 -3.56 -16.12
N LEU A 222 17.74 -2.25 -16.34
CA LEU A 222 18.83 -1.32 -16.61
C LEU A 222 19.11 -0.37 -15.44
N PRO A 223 20.37 -0.22 -15.01
CA PRO A 223 20.73 0.45 -13.77
C PRO A 223 20.51 1.98 -13.75
N VAL A 224 20.27 2.61 -14.89
CA VAL A 224 20.28 4.09 -15.02
C VAL A 224 19.01 4.66 -15.67
N THR A 225 18.08 3.82 -16.13
CA THR A 225 16.83 4.29 -16.74
C THR A 225 15.72 4.36 -15.72
N HIS A 226 15.18 5.56 -15.54
CA HIS A 226 13.99 5.81 -14.74
C HIS A 226 13.10 6.81 -15.48
N ASP A 227 12.44 6.35 -16.54
CA ASP A 227 11.29 7.04 -17.12
C ASP A 227 9.98 6.39 -16.62
N SER A 228 8.86 7.01 -16.93
CA SER A 228 7.54 6.46 -16.62
C SER A 228 6.83 6.06 -17.91
N ASN A 229 6.25 4.86 -17.93
CA ASN A 229 5.50 4.34 -19.06
C ASN A 229 4.20 3.70 -18.57
N PHE A 230 3.07 4.26 -19.00
CA PHE A 230 1.73 3.79 -18.65
C PHE A 230 0.93 3.34 -19.87
N THR A 231 1.61 3.06 -20.98
CA THR A 231 0.95 2.48 -22.16
C THR A 231 0.41 1.09 -21.82
N PRO A 232 -0.74 0.68 -22.39
CA PRO A 232 -1.33 -0.64 -22.12
C PRO A 232 -0.36 -1.81 -22.29
N GLY A 233 0.44 -1.79 -23.37
CA GLY A 233 1.43 -2.82 -23.65
C GLY A 233 2.51 -2.91 -22.58
N TYR A 234 3.01 -1.76 -22.09
CA TYR A 234 4.01 -1.74 -21.04
C TYR A 234 3.45 -2.18 -19.68
N VAL A 235 2.27 -1.70 -19.29
CA VAL A 235 1.62 -2.08 -18.03
C VAL A 235 1.45 -3.60 -17.95
N ARG A 236 0.98 -4.21 -19.04
CA ARG A 236 0.86 -5.67 -19.16
C ARG A 236 2.23 -6.36 -19.05
N PHE A 237 3.23 -5.89 -19.79
CA PHE A 237 4.58 -6.43 -19.72
C PHE A 237 5.16 -6.37 -18.31
N ALA A 238 5.09 -5.21 -17.65
CA ALA A 238 5.62 -5.00 -16.31
C ALA A 238 4.94 -5.94 -15.29
N LEU A 239 3.61 -6.11 -15.40
CA LEU A 239 2.88 -7.06 -14.56
C LEU A 239 3.37 -8.50 -14.75
N GLU A 240 3.60 -8.97 -15.98
CA GLU A 240 4.13 -10.32 -16.21
C GLU A 240 5.49 -10.53 -15.52
N GLN A 241 6.34 -9.51 -15.52
CA GLN A 241 7.63 -9.59 -14.84
C GLN A 241 7.45 -9.60 -13.31
N SER A 242 6.52 -8.81 -12.78
CA SER A 242 6.16 -8.85 -11.35
C SER A 242 5.63 -10.22 -10.93
N LEU A 243 4.74 -10.84 -11.72
CA LEU A 243 4.22 -12.19 -11.46
C LEU A 243 5.33 -13.23 -11.37
N LYS A 244 6.30 -13.18 -12.31
CA LYS A 244 7.48 -14.06 -12.28
C LYS A 244 8.32 -13.86 -11.03
N ARG A 245 8.66 -12.62 -10.67
CA ARG A 245 9.49 -12.30 -9.50
C ARG A 245 8.83 -12.69 -8.18
N LEU A 246 7.53 -12.43 -8.06
CA LEU A 246 6.73 -12.81 -6.90
C LEU A 246 6.43 -14.31 -6.85
N GLY A 247 6.62 -15.04 -7.95
CA GLY A 247 6.36 -16.48 -8.03
C GLY A 247 4.88 -16.82 -7.86
N THR A 248 3.99 -16.01 -8.43
CA THR A 248 2.53 -16.16 -8.34
C THR A 248 1.88 -15.87 -9.70
N ASP A 249 0.67 -16.37 -9.90
CA ASP A 249 -0.15 -16.20 -11.10
C ASP A 249 -1.16 -15.03 -11.00
N TYR A 250 -1.31 -14.42 -9.81
CA TYR A 250 -2.16 -13.24 -9.62
C TYR A 250 -1.62 -12.27 -8.56
N ILE A 251 -2.00 -11.00 -8.71
CA ILE A 251 -1.77 -9.93 -7.72
C ILE A 251 -3.10 -9.54 -7.07
N ASP A 252 -3.12 -9.32 -5.75
CA ASP A 252 -4.36 -8.90 -5.08
C ASP A 252 -4.69 -7.45 -5.38
N VAL A 253 -3.70 -6.55 -5.32
CA VAL A 253 -3.88 -5.13 -5.65
C VAL A 253 -2.73 -4.63 -6.55
N LEU A 254 -3.02 -4.28 -7.80
CA LEU A 254 -2.05 -3.64 -8.69
C LEU A 254 -2.25 -2.14 -8.72
N GLN A 255 -1.21 -1.35 -8.46
CA GLN A 255 -1.31 0.11 -8.46
C GLN A 255 -0.51 0.75 -9.59
N LEU A 256 -1.02 1.84 -10.17
CA LEU A 256 -0.22 2.73 -11.00
C LEU A 256 0.69 3.58 -10.10
N HIS A 257 1.99 3.58 -10.36
CA HIS A 257 2.98 4.20 -9.48
C HIS A 257 3.20 5.68 -9.81
N ASN A 258 2.48 6.58 -9.13
CA ASN A 258 2.60 8.04 -9.26
C ASN A 258 2.56 8.56 -10.72
N PRO A 259 1.56 8.19 -11.53
CA PRO A 259 1.38 8.76 -12.86
C PRO A 259 1.12 10.28 -12.79
N ALA A 260 1.39 10.99 -13.89
CA ALA A 260 1.03 12.41 -14.00
C ALA A 260 -0.49 12.61 -13.87
N LEU A 261 -0.92 13.77 -13.36
CA LEU A 261 -2.34 14.10 -13.13
C LEU A 261 -3.24 13.88 -14.36
N SER A 262 -2.74 14.17 -15.56
CA SER A 262 -3.46 13.95 -16.82
C SER A 262 -3.77 12.47 -17.08
N LEU A 263 -2.88 11.57 -16.67
CA LEU A 263 -3.07 10.12 -16.75
C LEU A 263 -3.94 9.61 -15.60
N ILE A 264 -3.75 10.14 -14.38
CA ILE A 264 -4.62 9.83 -13.23
C ILE A 264 -6.09 10.06 -13.57
N SER A 265 -6.37 11.15 -14.28
CA SER A 265 -7.72 11.61 -14.62
C SER A 265 -8.25 11.03 -15.94
N SER A 266 -7.53 10.10 -16.58
CA SER A 266 -7.91 9.52 -17.86
C SER A 266 -8.39 8.08 -17.70
N MET A 267 -9.65 7.82 -18.07
CA MET A 267 -10.21 6.45 -18.07
C MET A 267 -9.44 5.50 -19.00
N GLU A 268 -8.84 6.01 -20.08
CA GLU A 268 -8.04 5.22 -21.02
C GLU A 268 -6.82 4.60 -20.33
N THR A 269 -6.21 5.30 -19.38
CA THR A 269 -5.07 4.79 -18.60
C THR A 269 -5.44 3.54 -17.79
N TYR A 270 -6.70 3.40 -17.39
CA TYR A 270 -7.18 2.28 -16.56
C TYR A 270 -7.81 1.13 -17.37
N ALA A 271 -8.06 1.32 -18.67
CA ALA A 271 -8.69 0.30 -19.52
C ALA A 271 -7.92 -1.04 -19.51
N VAL A 272 -6.58 -0.97 -19.52
CA VAL A 272 -5.72 -2.17 -19.42
C VAL A 272 -5.85 -2.87 -18.07
N LEU A 273 -6.08 -2.14 -16.97
CA LEU A 273 -6.26 -2.73 -15.65
C LEU A 273 -7.57 -3.52 -15.57
N GLU A 274 -8.62 -3.02 -16.22
CA GLU A 274 -9.90 -3.73 -16.34
C GLU A 274 -9.79 -5.01 -17.19
N GLU A 275 -8.96 -5.02 -18.22
CA GLU A 275 -8.61 -6.24 -18.97
C GLU A 275 -7.90 -7.25 -18.06
N LEU A 276 -6.86 -6.81 -17.37
CA LEU A 276 -6.06 -7.66 -16.47
C LEU A 276 -6.89 -8.23 -15.32
N LYS A 277 -7.88 -7.47 -14.84
CA LYS A 277 -8.86 -7.91 -13.83
C LYS A 277 -9.77 -9.00 -14.39
N ARG A 278 -10.29 -8.83 -15.61
CA ARG A 278 -11.09 -9.86 -16.30
C ARG A 278 -10.30 -11.13 -16.62
N GLU A 279 -9.01 -11.01 -16.91
CA GLU A 279 -8.09 -12.13 -17.11
C GLU A 279 -7.73 -12.86 -15.79
N GLY A 280 -8.08 -12.31 -14.63
CA GLY A 280 -7.77 -12.88 -13.32
C GLY A 280 -6.33 -12.66 -12.86
N LYS A 281 -5.52 -11.89 -13.60
CA LYS A 281 -4.12 -11.58 -13.24
C LYS A 281 -4.02 -10.59 -12.09
N ILE A 282 -5.04 -9.75 -11.92
CA ILE A 282 -5.18 -8.86 -10.77
C ILE A 282 -6.58 -8.98 -10.18
N ARG A 283 -6.75 -8.83 -8.87
CA ARG A 283 -8.09 -8.81 -8.24
C ARG A 283 -8.66 -7.41 -8.14
N TRP A 284 -7.82 -6.44 -7.77
CA TRP A 284 -8.18 -5.03 -7.62
C TRP A 284 -7.09 -4.15 -8.18
N TYR A 285 -7.43 -2.90 -8.49
CA TYR A 285 -6.43 -1.93 -8.91
C TYR A 285 -6.55 -0.60 -8.18
N GLY A 286 -5.43 0.10 -8.11
CA GLY A 286 -5.33 1.38 -7.44
C GLY A 286 -4.39 2.35 -8.13
N VAL A 287 -4.17 3.48 -7.47
CA VAL A 287 -3.17 4.47 -7.88
C VAL A 287 -2.46 5.01 -6.64
N SER A 288 -1.13 5.12 -6.74
CA SER A 288 -0.33 5.87 -5.78
C SER A 288 -0.23 7.32 -6.24
N VAL A 289 -0.42 8.26 -5.32
CA VAL A 289 -0.43 9.70 -5.61
C VAL A 289 0.50 10.45 -4.67
N HIS A 290 0.81 11.71 -5.01
CA HIS A 290 1.63 12.60 -4.19
C HIS A 290 0.78 13.50 -3.29
N PRO A 291 0.09 14.54 -3.79
CA PRO A 291 -0.74 15.39 -2.97
C PRO A 291 -2.23 14.96 -3.04
N PRO A 292 -3.08 15.43 -2.09
CA PRO A 292 -4.49 15.07 -2.04
C PRO A 292 -5.29 15.40 -3.31
N GLU A 293 -4.91 16.43 -4.07
CA GLU A 293 -5.59 16.86 -5.29
C GLU A 293 -5.52 15.78 -6.38
N GLU A 294 -4.41 15.05 -6.48
CA GLU A 294 -4.28 13.90 -7.37
C GLU A 294 -5.20 12.76 -6.92
N GLY A 295 -5.26 12.49 -5.62
CA GLY A 295 -6.18 11.50 -5.05
C GLY A 295 -7.64 11.85 -5.34
N LEU A 296 -8.03 13.11 -5.15
CA LEU A 296 -9.36 13.60 -5.45
C LEU A 296 -9.69 13.53 -6.95
N ALA A 297 -8.73 13.82 -7.82
CA ALA A 297 -8.89 13.66 -9.26
C ALA A 297 -9.13 12.19 -9.62
N ALA A 298 -8.40 11.25 -9.02
CA ALA A 298 -8.63 9.82 -9.19
C ALA A 298 -10.04 9.41 -8.73
N VAL A 299 -10.46 9.83 -7.53
CA VAL A 299 -11.82 9.56 -7.02
C VAL A 299 -12.88 10.06 -7.99
N ARG A 300 -12.72 11.28 -8.53
CA ARG A 300 -13.74 11.89 -9.40
C ARG A 300 -13.76 11.32 -10.81
N ALA A 301 -12.60 11.02 -11.38
CA ALA A 301 -12.48 10.69 -12.80
C ALA A 301 -12.50 9.19 -13.07
N THR A 302 -11.77 8.41 -12.25
CA THR A 302 -11.45 7.01 -12.57
C THR A 302 -11.91 6.00 -11.53
N MET A 303 -12.32 6.47 -10.34
CA MET A 303 -12.87 5.63 -9.27
C MET A 303 -12.05 4.35 -9.07
N PRO A 304 -10.74 4.40 -8.75
CA PRO A 304 -9.96 3.21 -8.45
C PRO A 304 -10.43 2.53 -7.15
N ASP A 305 -10.10 1.26 -6.97
CA ASP A 305 -10.51 0.51 -5.77
C ASP A 305 -9.72 0.92 -4.53
N THR A 306 -8.45 1.32 -4.73
CA THR A 306 -7.59 1.85 -3.67
C THR A 306 -6.82 3.09 -4.13
N VAL A 307 -6.53 3.96 -3.18
CA VAL A 307 -5.58 5.07 -3.35
C VAL A 307 -4.52 4.99 -2.28
N GLN A 308 -3.25 5.05 -2.70
CA GLN A 308 -2.11 5.14 -1.80
C GLN A 308 -1.61 6.58 -1.73
N ILE A 309 -1.54 7.14 -0.52
CA ILE A 309 -1.21 8.56 -0.29
C ILE A 309 -0.31 8.73 0.93
N VAL A 310 0.53 9.77 0.91
CA VAL A 310 1.34 10.14 2.08
C VAL A 310 0.42 10.64 3.19
N TYR A 311 0.52 10.04 4.38
CA TYR A 311 -0.19 10.52 5.56
C TYR A 311 0.60 10.21 6.84
N ASN A 312 0.89 11.23 7.62
CA ASN A 312 1.60 11.15 8.89
C ASN A 312 1.43 12.45 9.69
N VAL A 313 2.03 12.52 10.88
CA VAL A 313 1.98 13.69 11.78
C VAL A 313 2.36 15.00 11.08
N ALA A 314 3.29 14.96 10.11
CA ALA A 314 3.76 16.14 9.38
C ALA A 314 2.93 16.48 8.13
N ARG A 315 2.18 15.51 7.59
CA ARG A 315 1.48 15.58 6.30
C ARG A 315 0.04 15.14 6.48
N ARG A 316 -0.83 16.12 6.73
CA ARG A 316 -2.23 15.95 7.15
C ARG A 316 -3.23 16.52 6.16
N GLU A 317 -2.78 17.08 5.05
CA GLU A 317 -3.60 17.76 4.03
C GLU A 317 -4.68 16.83 3.44
N ALA A 318 -4.47 15.51 3.52
CA ALA A 318 -5.45 14.50 3.13
C ALA A 318 -6.73 14.48 4.00
N GLU A 319 -6.67 14.99 5.23
CA GLU A 319 -7.80 15.05 6.16
C GLU A 319 -8.93 15.97 5.69
N ASP A 320 -8.59 17.03 4.95
CA ASP A 320 -9.52 18.11 4.61
C ASP A 320 -10.60 17.65 3.61
N GLU A 321 -10.18 17.27 2.39
CA GLU A 321 -11.11 16.92 1.31
C GLU A 321 -10.99 15.47 0.85
N PHE A 322 -9.76 14.91 0.83
CA PHE A 322 -9.52 13.60 0.24
C PHE A 322 -10.13 12.46 1.06
N PHE A 323 -9.90 12.40 2.37
CA PHE A 323 -10.45 11.33 3.22
C PHE A 323 -11.98 11.29 3.24
N PRO A 324 -12.71 12.42 3.38
CA PRO A 324 -14.16 12.43 3.21
C PRO A 324 -14.61 11.89 1.84
N ALA A 325 -13.95 12.31 0.76
CA ALA A 325 -14.29 11.88 -0.59
C ALA A 325 -14.02 10.38 -0.82
N ALA A 326 -12.86 9.89 -0.37
CA ALA A 326 -12.49 8.48 -0.46
C ALA A 326 -13.47 7.60 0.34
N HIS A 327 -13.83 8.02 1.54
CA HIS A 327 -14.81 7.31 2.37
C HIS A 327 -16.18 7.24 1.69
N ALA A 328 -16.70 8.37 1.20
CA ALA A 328 -17.98 8.42 0.49
C ALA A 328 -18.00 7.55 -0.78
N ALA A 329 -16.86 7.43 -1.47
CA ALA A 329 -16.70 6.61 -2.67
C ALA A 329 -16.36 5.12 -2.38
N GLY A 330 -16.22 4.75 -1.10
CA GLY A 330 -15.81 3.40 -0.69
C GLY A 330 -14.40 3.03 -1.14
N ILE A 331 -13.50 4.00 -1.31
CA ILE A 331 -12.12 3.75 -1.74
C ILE A 331 -11.27 3.29 -0.55
N GLY A 332 -10.49 2.23 -0.74
CA GLY A 332 -9.53 1.78 0.26
C GLY A 332 -8.32 2.72 0.32
N VAL A 333 -8.00 3.25 1.50
CA VAL A 333 -6.86 4.17 1.67
C VAL A 333 -5.67 3.41 2.23
N ILE A 334 -4.57 3.44 1.48
CA ILE A 334 -3.27 2.91 1.89
C ILE A 334 -2.39 4.11 2.30
N ALA A 335 -2.16 4.29 3.59
CA ALA A 335 -1.31 5.37 4.11
C ALA A 335 0.17 4.97 3.98
N ARG A 336 0.94 5.72 3.18
CA ARG A 336 2.39 5.55 3.04
C ARG A 336 3.18 6.62 3.78
N GLU A 337 4.45 6.31 4.02
CA GLU A 337 5.38 7.12 4.81
C GLU A 337 4.85 7.51 6.21
N PRO A 338 4.23 6.59 6.99
CA PRO A 338 3.63 6.94 8.27
C PRO A 338 4.67 7.42 9.31
N LEU A 339 5.94 7.05 9.13
CA LEU A 339 7.07 7.49 9.97
C LEU A 339 7.90 8.64 9.37
N ALA A 340 7.44 9.24 8.26
CA ALA A 340 8.15 10.26 7.49
C ALA A 340 9.63 9.93 7.30
N ASN A 341 9.94 8.86 6.55
CA ASN A 341 11.33 8.42 6.29
C ASN A 341 12.15 8.06 7.54
N GLY A 342 11.46 7.74 8.65
CA GLY A 342 12.02 7.35 9.94
C GLY A 342 12.27 8.52 10.90
N PHE A 343 12.00 9.76 10.50
CA PHE A 343 12.16 10.93 11.39
C PHE A 343 11.21 10.88 12.58
N LEU A 344 9.97 10.44 12.38
CA LEU A 344 8.97 10.38 13.47
C LEU A 344 9.23 9.24 14.46
N ALA A 345 10.19 8.34 14.17
CA ALA A 345 10.69 7.37 15.15
C ALA A 345 11.65 8.01 16.18
N GLY A 346 11.93 9.32 16.09
CA GLY A 346 12.65 10.08 17.12
C GLY A 346 14.15 9.77 17.24
N LYS A 347 14.74 9.09 16.24
CA LYS A 347 16.12 8.61 16.27
C LYS A 347 17.14 9.48 15.54
N TYR A 348 16.69 10.50 14.81
CA TYR A 348 17.56 11.37 14.00
C TYR A 348 17.76 12.73 14.67
N ALA A 349 18.98 13.23 14.59
CA ALA A 349 19.39 14.56 15.02
C ALA A 349 19.47 15.51 13.80
N TRP A 350 19.60 16.81 14.07
CA TRP A 350 19.68 17.83 13.02
C TRP A 350 20.93 17.69 12.13
N ASP A 351 21.98 17.06 12.64
CA ASP A 351 23.25 16.80 11.99
C ASP A 351 23.35 15.40 11.38
N SER A 352 22.32 14.54 11.52
CA SER A 352 22.32 13.19 10.97
C SER A 352 22.66 13.17 9.47
N THR A 353 23.48 12.19 9.09
CA THR A 353 23.93 11.92 7.73
C THR A 353 23.66 10.47 7.38
N TRP A 354 23.68 10.18 6.08
CA TRP A 354 23.45 8.85 5.54
C TRP A 354 24.47 8.55 4.46
N GLU A 355 24.74 7.26 4.26
CA GLU A 355 25.65 6.80 3.23
C GLU A 355 25.17 7.18 1.82
N LYS A 356 26.12 7.20 0.88
CA LYS A 356 25.81 7.43 -0.53
C LYS A 356 24.84 6.36 -1.04
N GLY A 357 23.73 6.80 -1.64
CA GLY A 357 22.69 5.91 -2.17
C GLY A 357 21.45 5.79 -1.28
N ASP A 358 21.52 6.23 -0.02
CA ASP A 358 20.32 6.46 0.78
C ASP A 358 19.57 7.70 0.27
N ILE A 359 18.25 7.62 0.12
CA ILE A 359 17.42 8.76 -0.35
C ILE A 359 17.56 9.99 0.54
N ARG A 360 17.82 9.80 1.84
CA ARG A 360 17.92 10.88 2.82
C ARG A 360 19.22 11.66 2.68
N ALA A 361 20.26 11.04 2.12
CA ALA A 361 21.53 11.73 1.84
C ALA A 361 21.36 12.91 0.86
N ARG A 362 20.29 12.92 0.07
CA ARG A 362 19.97 13.99 -0.89
C ARG A 362 19.00 15.03 -0.35
N MET A 363 18.48 14.85 0.87
CA MET A 363 17.52 15.78 1.46
C MET A 363 18.21 17.12 1.82
N PRO A 364 17.57 18.28 1.56
CA PRO A 364 18.13 19.57 1.95
C PRO A 364 18.37 19.64 3.46
N ARG A 365 19.53 20.17 3.88
CA ARG A 365 19.87 20.31 5.31
C ARG A 365 18.82 21.07 6.14
N PRO A 366 18.19 22.15 5.64
CA PRO A 366 17.10 22.80 6.38
C PRO A 366 15.91 21.89 6.62
N TYR A 367 15.55 21.04 5.65
CA TYR A 367 14.47 20.06 5.78
C TYR A 367 14.81 18.99 6.81
N VAL A 368 16.03 18.43 6.77
CA VAL A 368 16.51 17.47 7.78
C VAL A 368 16.42 18.05 9.19
N LYS A 369 16.85 19.30 9.37
CA LYS A 369 16.77 20.00 10.67
C LYS A 369 15.33 20.14 11.16
N GLN A 370 14.40 20.53 10.27
CA GLN A 370 12.98 20.66 10.60
C GLN A 370 12.36 19.30 11.00
N MET A 371 12.62 18.25 10.22
CA MET A 371 12.07 16.92 10.49
C MET A 371 12.67 16.27 11.75
N ALA A 372 13.95 16.49 12.03
CA ALA A 372 14.58 16.05 13.28
C ALA A 372 13.97 16.74 14.50
N ALA A 373 13.69 18.05 14.43
CA ALA A 373 13.02 18.79 15.50
C ALA A 373 11.60 18.26 15.75
N LEU A 374 10.85 17.95 14.67
CA LEU A 374 9.55 17.29 14.80
C LEU A 374 9.65 15.90 15.43
N GLY A 375 10.63 15.09 15.01
CA GLY A 375 10.90 13.78 15.60
C GLY A 375 11.20 13.85 17.10
N GLN A 376 11.99 14.84 17.52
CA GLN A 376 12.24 15.11 18.94
C GLN A 376 10.96 15.46 19.69
N ARG A 377 10.07 16.27 19.08
CA ARG A 377 8.78 16.59 19.70
C ARG A 377 7.88 15.36 19.84
N VAL A 378 7.85 14.48 18.84
CA VAL A 378 7.14 13.20 18.93
C VAL A 378 7.69 12.34 20.06
N ARG A 379 9.02 12.29 20.21
CA ARG A 379 9.67 11.56 21.31
C ARG A 379 9.27 12.08 22.69
N GLU A 380 9.29 13.39 22.90
CA GLU A 380 8.84 14.01 24.16
C GLU A 380 7.37 13.67 24.50
N LEU A 381 6.51 13.60 23.48
CA LEU A 381 5.10 13.22 23.66
C LEU A 381 4.96 11.73 23.95
N ALA A 382 5.76 10.88 23.30
CA ALA A 382 5.75 9.44 23.52
C ALA A 382 6.21 9.07 24.94
N GLU A 383 7.25 9.75 25.44
CA GLU A 383 7.74 9.60 26.82
C GLU A 383 6.64 9.93 27.84
N LYS A 384 5.89 11.02 27.62
CA LYS A 384 4.74 11.39 28.47
C LYS A 384 3.60 10.38 28.41
N ALA A 385 3.41 9.74 27.27
CA ALA A 385 2.38 8.73 27.05
C ALA A 385 2.81 7.31 27.43
N GLY A 386 4.07 7.10 27.86
CA GLY A 386 4.59 5.79 28.22
C GLY A 386 4.69 4.80 27.04
N THR A 387 4.91 5.32 25.82
CA THR A 387 5.01 4.53 24.58
C THR A 387 6.25 4.90 23.78
N SER A 388 6.56 4.18 22.70
CA SER A 388 7.66 4.54 21.81
C SER A 388 7.26 5.65 20.81
N PRO A 389 8.21 6.48 20.32
CA PRO A 389 7.92 7.49 19.31
C PRO A 389 7.33 6.87 18.03
N THR A 390 7.84 5.71 17.63
CA THR A 390 7.35 4.89 16.52
C THR A 390 5.88 4.52 16.72
N GLN A 391 5.54 3.96 17.88
CA GLN A 391 4.17 3.55 18.22
C GLN A 391 3.21 4.74 18.25
N LEU A 392 3.62 5.87 18.85
CA LEU A 392 2.81 7.09 18.88
C LEU A 392 2.53 7.62 17.47
N ALA A 393 3.55 7.70 16.61
CA ALA A 393 3.41 8.20 15.24
C ALA A 393 2.53 7.29 14.38
N LEU A 394 2.66 5.97 14.53
CA LEU A 394 1.82 5.01 13.83
C LEU A 394 0.38 5.05 14.36
N ARG A 395 0.16 5.17 15.69
CA ARG A 395 -1.19 5.28 16.26
C ARG A 395 -1.92 6.51 15.74
N PHE A 396 -1.24 7.65 15.59
CA PHE A 396 -1.80 8.84 14.96
C PHE A 396 -2.37 8.55 13.57
N VAL A 397 -1.64 7.81 12.73
CA VAL A 397 -2.10 7.42 11.39
C VAL A 397 -3.27 6.44 11.47
N LEU A 398 -3.21 5.48 12.39
CA LEU A 398 -4.23 4.44 12.53
C LEU A 398 -5.53 4.95 13.17
N ASP A 399 -5.48 6.00 13.98
CA ASP A 399 -6.67 6.64 14.56
C ASP A 399 -7.53 7.37 13.52
N GLN A 400 -7.01 7.61 12.32
CA GLN A 400 -7.80 8.12 11.21
C GLN A 400 -8.71 7.01 10.63
N PRO A 401 -10.05 7.08 10.79
CA PRO A 401 -10.97 6.05 10.30
C PRO A 401 -10.95 5.87 8.78
N ALA A 402 -10.53 6.87 8.01
CA ALA A 402 -10.39 6.73 6.55
C ALA A 402 -9.26 5.77 6.14
N VAL A 403 -8.24 5.57 6.98
CA VAL A 403 -7.09 4.71 6.69
C VAL A 403 -7.47 3.24 6.84
N SER A 404 -7.38 2.47 5.74
CA SER A 404 -7.57 1.03 5.76
C SER A 404 -6.33 0.28 6.22
N VAL A 405 -5.15 0.72 5.79
CA VAL A 405 -3.85 0.13 6.17
C VAL A 405 -2.75 1.19 6.12
N ALA A 406 -1.85 1.18 7.10
CA ALA A 406 -0.61 1.95 7.08
C ALA A 406 0.56 1.05 6.68
N ILE A 407 1.23 1.34 5.57
CA ILE A 407 2.38 0.56 5.10
C ILE A 407 3.67 1.10 5.72
N VAL A 408 4.27 0.30 6.61
CA VAL A 408 5.44 0.71 7.39
C VAL A 408 6.69 0.04 6.84
N GLY A 409 7.69 0.85 6.52
CA GLY A 409 9.00 0.35 6.06
C GLY A 409 9.76 -0.34 7.18
N MET A 410 10.11 -1.61 6.98
CA MET A 410 10.94 -2.39 7.90
C MET A 410 11.81 -3.38 7.12
N LYS A 411 13.07 -3.53 7.52
CA LYS A 411 14.05 -4.43 6.87
C LYS A 411 14.76 -5.38 7.82
N THR A 412 14.48 -5.30 9.13
CA THR A 412 15.02 -6.22 10.15
C THR A 412 13.91 -6.75 11.06
N VAL A 413 14.14 -7.92 11.66
CA VAL A 413 13.25 -8.54 12.65
C VAL A 413 13.00 -7.60 13.83
N GLN A 414 14.05 -6.92 14.30
CA GLN A 414 13.92 -5.94 15.38
C GLN A 414 12.95 -4.79 15.02
N GLN A 415 13.01 -4.27 13.80
CA GLN A 415 12.07 -3.23 13.36
C GLN A 415 10.65 -3.76 13.25
N VAL A 416 10.49 -5.02 12.81
CA VAL A 416 9.18 -5.67 12.77
C VAL A 416 8.60 -5.79 14.18
N ASP A 417 9.38 -6.27 15.14
CA ASP A 417 8.96 -6.40 16.54
C ASP A 417 8.62 -5.03 17.15
N GLU A 418 9.39 -3.97 16.87
CA GLU A 418 9.07 -2.61 17.32
C GLU A 418 7.77 -2.08 16.70
N ASN A 419 7.61 -2.25 15.38
CA ASN A 419 6.48 -1.71 14.62
C ASN A 419 5.17 -2.45 14.89
N LEU A 420 5.22 -3.74 15.24
CA LEU A 420 4.05 -4.59 15.40
C LEU A 420 3.80 -5.04 16.85
N GLY A 421 4.78 -4.91 17.75
CA GLY A 421 4.73 -5.43 19.12
C GLY A 421 3.96 -4.56 20.10
N TRP A 422 2.80 -4.03 19.71
CA TRP A 422 1.98 -3.18 20.57
C TRP A 422 1.06 -4.08 21.40
N GLU A 423 0.87 -3.77 22.69
CA GLU A 423 -0.27 -4.29 23.46
C GLU A 423 -1.48 -3.42 23.08
N ALA A 424 -2.54 -4.01 22.48
CA ALA A 424 -3.66 -3.25 21.90
C ALA A 424 -4.75 -2.84 22.90
#